data_AF-A0A838ID02-F1
#
_entry.id   AF-A0A838ID02-F1
#
_cell.length_a   1.000
_cell.length_b   1.000
_cell.length_c   1.000
_cell.angle_alpha   90.00
_cell.angle_beta   90.00
_cell.angle_gamma   90.00
#
_symmetry.space_group_name_H-M   'P 1'
#
loop_
_entity.id
_entity.type
_entity.pdbx_description
1 polymer ?
#
loop_
_entity_poly.entity_id
_entity_poly.type
_entity_poly.pdbx_seq_one_letter_code
_entity_poly.pdbx_strand_id
1 'polypeptide(L)'
;MKRFLILATLAAASIGLVVLDSAPVAAQSFTYKPAGELVAGSGRGRADSTTYVSNMRFPIERGPAFANSQVWGHGGYSGPAGGQCHSNNYSYPWRDNYCETRSWSVPMCPGGKGHQGQDIRPSTCENSKHNAVAAVDGKITNIGSYSVSLQASDGTRHRYLHMSHVAVSVGQNVKKGQVLGRVSNKMGGTPTTIHLHYDLYRNGQFIPTYMSLVNSYKSLMGVNTPVPPPPAPKPAAGGCEGTAASGASSALFKDFVPTQTGYRESELLYRAGITSGCKQSPLMFCPNCPATRRHMVMFLVRAAKLDVSKPPTRATFSDVPVGSMGFAHVEAAAKAGITTGCGNGKFCPDNTVTRAQAASLVRRTMKWPLVRPAKSNFKDVATSSTHYADIETLRSRCVTRGCTSDTFCPNAELTRAHAAVFIARAFNLSNINSCAVNPAAQTASSSPVMAAEATNGGMGPAAGAEAEAPPGSNTSNTSNTSNTSNNNHQSSAGPSGCSAAQAPLGQGGPAQLIALLVVGMLGLRRARAKR
;
A
#
# COMPACT_ATOMS: atom_id res chain seq x y z
N MET A 1 40.64 -11.58 -82.88
CA MET A 1 41.13 -12.79 -82.20
C MET A 1 42.08 -12.38 -81.07
N LYS A 2 42.06 -13.15 -79.97
CA LYS A 2 42.92 -13.11 -78.78
C LYS A 2 42.53 -12.12 -77.67
N ARG A 3 42.29 -12.76 -76.53
CA ARG A 3 41.99 -12.25 -75.18
C ARG A 3 43.19 -11.46 -74.65
N PHE A 4 42.92 -10.36 -73.93
CA PHE A 4 43.84 -9.85 -72.92
C PHE A 4 43.06 -9.51 -71.65
N LEU A 5 43.61 -10.03 -70.55
CA LEU A 5 43.13 -9.99 -69.19
C LEU A 5 43.42 -8.60 -68.61
N ILE A 6 42.42 -7.90 -68.08
CA ILE A 6 42.62 -6.70 -67.24
C ILE A 6 42.17 -7.05 -65.82
N LEU A 7 43.14 -7.06 -64.90
CA LEU A 7 42.89 -7.06 -63.46
C LEU A 7 42.15 -5.77 -63.08
N ALA A 8 40.94 -5.91 -62.53
CA ALA A 8 40.27 -4.83 -61.83
C ALA A 8 40.39 -5.07 -60.33
N THR A 9 41.11 -4.19 -59.65
CA THR A 9 41.19 -4.05 -58.20
C THR A 9 39.81 -3.82 -57.59
N LEU A 10 39.34 -4.72 -56.72
CA LEU A 10 38.18 -4.48 -55.85
C LEU A 10 38.60 -3.52 -54.72
N ALA A 11 38.17 -2.26 -54.80
CA ALA A 11 38.04 -1.40 -53.64
C ALA A 11 36.67 -1.67 -52.99
N ALA A 12 36.66 -2.46 -51.93
CA ALA A 12 35.48 -2.63 -51.08
C ALA A 12 35.28 -1.36 -50.25
N ALA A 13 34.40 -0.47 -50.70
CA ALA A 13 33.87 0.60 -49.86
C ALA A 13 32.87 -0.03 -48.88
N SER A 14 33.35 -0.32 -47.66
CA SER A 14 32.49 -0.70 -46.54
C SER A 14 31.62 0.50 -46.17
N ILE A 15 30.40 0.55 -46.71
CA ILE A 15 29.34 1.40 -46.18
C ILE A 15 28.99 0.81 -44.82
N GLY A 16 29.64 1.34 -43.78
CA GLY A 16 29.26 1.08 -42.40
C GLY A 16 27.82 1.54 -42.22
N LEU A 17 26.90 0.57 -42.18
CA LEU A 17 25.55 0.80 -41.73
C LEU A 17 25.66 1.26 -40.27
N VAL A 18 25.56 2.57 -40.06
CA VAL A 18 25.37 3.13 -38.72
C VAL A 18 23.99 2.70 -38.28
N VAL A 19 23.92 1.52 -37.67
CA VAL A 19 22.82 1.15 -36.80
C VAL A 19 22.89 2.17 -35.67
N LEU A 20 22.05 3.19 -35.75
CA LEU A 20 21.70 4.00 -34.60
C LEU A 20 20.99 3.06 -33.63
N ASP A 21 21.80 2.34 -32.85
CA ASP A 21 21.33 1.52 -31.76
C ASP A 21 20.67 2.49 -30.79
N SER A 22 19.36 2.53 -30.84
CA SER A 22 18.56 3.33 -29.93
C SER A 22 18.75 2.65 -28.60
N ALA A 23 19.64 3.20 -27.77
CA ALA A 23 19.91 2.73 -26.43
C ALA A 23 18.57 2.34 -25.77
N PRO A 24 18.42 1.11 -25.27
CA PRO A 24 17.17 0.71 -24.63
C PRO A 24 16.93 1.69 -23.50
N VAL A 25 15.82 2.44 -23.60
CA VAL A 25 15.28 3.25 -22.51
C VAL A 25 15.40 2.40 -21.26
N ALA A 26 16.28 2.81 -20.34
CA ALA A 26 16.60 2.06 -19.14
C ALA A 26 15.29 1.61 -18.52
N ALA A 27 15.03 0.30 -18.56
CA ALA A 27 13.77 -0.27 -18.12
C ALA A 27 13.58 0.16 -16.67
N GLN A 28 12.65 1.09 -16.41
CA GLN A 28 12.20 1.32 -15.04
C GLN A 28 11.82 -0.07 -14.52
N SER A 29 12.50 -0.52 -13.48
CA SER A 29 12.25 -1.84 -12.91
C SER A 29 10.76 -1.91 -12.54
N PHE A 30 10.01 -2.75 -13.25
CA PHE A 30 8.57 -2.86 -13.05
C PHE A 30 8.28 -3.22 -11.60
N THR A 31 7.58 -2.32 -10.92
CA THR A 31 7.08 -2.55 -9.56
C THR A 31 5.57 -2.36 -9.54
N TYR A 32 4.92 -2.99 -8.58
CA TYR A 32 3.49 -2.91 -8.38
C TYR A 32 3.17 -3.08 -6.89
N LYS A 33 2.06 -2.50 -6.47
CA LYS A 33 1.54 -2.64 -5.13
C LYS A 33 0.82 -3.98 -4.98
N PRO A 34 0.72 -4.51 -3.77
CA PRO A 34 -0.02 -5.74 -3.56
C PRO A 34 -1.53 -5.60 -3.92
N ALA A 35 -2.17 -6.67 -4.38
CA ALA A 35 -3.59 -6.67 -4.79
C ALA A 35 -4.52 -6.14 -3.68
N GLY A 36 -5.50 -5.33 -4.03
CA GLY A 36 -6.39 -4.67 -3.08
C GLY A 36 -5.81 -3.43 -2.40
N GLU A 37 -4.55 -3.06 -2.65
CA GLU A 37 -4.02 -1.76 -2.21
C GLU A 37 -4.48 -0.65 -3.16
N LEU A 38 -5.64 -0.05 -2.86
CA LEU A 38 -6.21 1.04 -3.67
C LEU A 38 -5.57 2.39 -3.37
N VAL A 39 -5.98 3.43 -4.10
CA VAL A 39 -5.65 4.83 -3.76
C VAL A 39 -6.29 5.17 -2.40
N ALA A 40 -5.59 5.94 -1.58
CA ALA A 40 -6.12 6.34 -0.27
C ALA A 40 -7.46 7.07 -0.44
N GLY A 41 -8.48 6.64 0.31
CA GLY A 41 -9.84 7.19 0.23
C GLY A 41 -10.70 6.67 -0.92
N SER A 42 -10.15 5.85 -1.85
CA SER A 42 -10.90 5.38 -3.01
C SER A 42 -11.74 4.11 -2.79
N GLY A 43 -11.81 3.61 -1.55
CA GLY A 43 -12.62 2.46 -1.17
C GLY A 43 -11.85 1.39 -0.40
N ARG A 44 -12.41 0.18 -0.34
CA ARG A 44 -11.78 -0.99 0.30
C ARG A 44 -11.49 -2.03 -0.78
N GLY A 45 -10.22 -2.18 -1.14
CA GLY A 45 -9.80 -3.17 -2.12
C GLY A 45 -9.91 -4.60 -1.60
N ARG A 46 -9.92 -5.54 -2.55
CA ARG A 46 -9.91 -6.97 -2.26
C ARG A 46 -8.47 -7.48 -2.31
N ALA A 47 -7.94 -7.87 -1.17
CA ALA A 47 -6.66 -8.56 -1.12
C ALA A 47 -6.80 -9.98 -1.67
N ASP A 48 -6.52 -10.13 -2.96
CA ASP A 48 -6.58 -11.40 -3.66
C ASP A 48 -5.37 -11.56 -4.59
N SER A 49 -4.41 -12.41 -4.21
CA SER A 49 -3.25 -12.74 -5.04
C SER A 49 -3.56 -13.69 -6.19
N THR A 50 -4.78 -14.22 -6.28
CA THR A 50 -5.12 -15.28 -7.23
C THR A 50 -4.92 -14.81 -8.66
N THR A 51 -4.20 -15.62 -9.43
CA THR A 51 -4.06 -15.42 -10.87
C THR A 51 -5.14 -16.22 -11.58
N TYR A 52 -6.30 -15.59 -11.81
CA TYR A 52 -7.46 -16.26 -12.40
C TYR A 52 -7.24 -16.69 -13.86
N VAL A 53 -6.35 -15.99 -14.58
CA VAL A 53 -5.95 -16.36 -15.94
C VAL A 53 -4.43 -16.32 -16.03
N SER A 54 -3.78 -17.48 -15.82
CA SER A 54 -2.32 -17.60 -15.70
C SER A 54 -1.55 -17.45 -17.01
N ASN A 55 -2.16 -17.83 -18.14
CA ASN A 55 -1.50 -17.87 -19.45
C ASN A 55 -1.94 -16.75 -20.40
N MET A 56 -2.53 -15.66 -19.87
CA MET A 56 -2.94 -14.55 -20.70
C MET A 56 -1.76 -13.71 -21.19
N ARG A 57 -1.89 -13.17 -22.39
CA ARG A 57 -1.10 -12.07 -22.92
C ARG A 57 -1.61 -10.77 -22.33
N PHE A 58 -0.71 -9.86 -21.97
CA PHE A 58 -1.09 -8.54 -21.51
C PHE A 58 -1.94 -7.82 -22.58
N PRO A 59 -3.05 -7.16 -22.22
CA PRO A 59 -4.06 -6.72 -23.21
C PRO A 59 -3.67 -5.44 -23.98
N ILE A 60 -2.52 -4.82 -23.67
CA ILE A 60 -1.92 -3.76 -24.48
C ILE A 60 -0.70 -4.34 -25.19
N GLU A 61 -0.55 -4.06 -26.49
CA GLU A 61 0.46 -4.71 -27.33
C GLU A 61 1.88 -4.47 -26.82
N ARG A 62 2.23 -3.26 -26.37
CA ARG A 62 3.59 -2.91 -25.97
C ARG A 62 3.61 -2.17 -24.64
N GLY A 63 4.67 -2.41 -23.88
CA GLY A 63 4.99 -1.60 -22.70
C GLY A 63 5.75 -0.32 -23.06
N PRO A 64 6.00 0.57 -22.07
CA PRO A 64 5.49 0.48 -20.71
C PRO A 64 3.96 0.68 -20.64
N ALA A 65 3.33 0.21 -19.57
CA ALA A 65 1.91 0.44 -19.29
C ALA A 65 1.74 0.71 -17.80
N PHE A 66 0.61 1.29 -17.38
CA PHE A 66 0.41 1.83 -16.05
C PHE A 66 -0.99 1.51 -15.52
N ALA A 67 -1.10 0.50 -14.66
CA ALA A 67 -2.34 0.20 -13.96
C ALA A 67 -2.50 1.16 -12.78
N ASN A 68 -3.46 2.07 -12.87
CA ASN A 68 -3.77 3.09 -11.86
C ASN A 68 -5.17 3.68 -12.10
N SER A 69 -5.75 4.31 -11.09
CA SER A 69 -7.15 4.77 -11.12
C SER A 69 -7.45 5.75 -12.24
N GLN A 70 -8.57 5.58 -12.94
CA GLN A 70 -9.12 6.63 -13.79
C GLN A 70 -9.74 7.79 -12.97
N VAL A 71 -10.40 7.49 -11.85
CA VAL A 71 -11.20 8.47 -11.09
C VAL A 71 -10.40 9.18 -10.01
N TRP A 72 -9.49 8.45 -9.36
CA TRP A 72 -8.76 8.90 -8.18
C TRP A 72 -7.28 9.23 -8.47
N GLY A 73 -6.85 9.05 -9.73
CA GLY A 73 -5.55 9.48 -10.24
C GLY A 73 -5.59 10.92 -10.77
N HIS A 74 -4.44 11.47 -11.15
CA HIS A 74 -4.39 12.82 -11.72
C HIS A 74 -5.23 12.89 -13.01
N GLY A 75 -6.02 13.97 -13.15
CA GLY A 75 -7.00 14.12 -14.24
C GLY A 75 -8.29 13.32 -14.06
N GLY A 76 -8.44 12.60 -12.95
CA GLY A 76 -9.71 12.01 -12.52
C GLY A 76 -10.51 12.98 -11.65
N TYR A 77 -11.83 12.85 -11.66
CA TYR A 77 -12.74 13.75 -10.96
C TYR A 77 -12.53 13.81 -9.43
N SER A 78 -12.06 12.72 -8.82
CA SER A 78 -11.77 12.63 -7.38
C SER A 78 -10.28 12.52 -7.10
N GLY A 79 -9.45 12.83 -8.10
CA GLY A 79 -8.00 12.75 -7.99
C GLY A 79 -7.34 14.09 -7.62
N PRO A 80 -6.02 14.07 -7.40
CA PRO A 80 -5.25 15.30 -7.18
C PRO A 80 -5.26 16.21 -8.41
N ALA A 81 -4.93 17.49 -8.21
CA ALA A 81 -4.79 18.47 -9.27
C ALA A 81 -3.83 18.00 -10.38
N GLY A 82 -4.11 18.42 -11.62
CA GLY A 82 -3.34 18.04 -12.82
C GLY A 82 -4.22 17.40 -13.90
N GLY A 83 -3.59 17.06 -15.03
CA GLY A 83 -4.27 16.46 -16.17
C GLY A 83 -4.08 14.94 -16.26
N GLN A 84 -4.84 14.29 -17.14
CA GLN A 84 -4.71 12.85 -17.41
C GLN A 84 -3.29 12.44 -17.85
N CYS A 85 -2.53 13.38 -18.44
CA CYS A 85 -1.15 13.18 -18.90
C CYS A 85 -0.08 13.46 -17.84
N HIS A 86 -0.48 13.70 -16.59
CA HIS A 86 0.46 13.98 -15.50
C HIS A 86 1.45 12.82 -15.34
N SER A 87 2.74 13.13 -15.13
CA SER A 87 3.83 12.14 -15.08
C SER A 87 3.62 11.03 -14.06
N ASN A 88 2.99 11.32 -12.91
CA ASN A 88 2.61 10.32 -11.90
C ASN A 88 1.62 9.24 -12.40
N ASN A 89 0.87 9.49 -13.48
CA ASN A 89 0.05 8.46 -14.11
C ASN A 89 0.87 7.48 -14.97
N TYR A 90 2.14 7.81 -15.24
CA TYR A 90 3.08 7.08 -16.10
C TYR A 90 4.33 6.66 -15.32
N SER A 91 4.13 6.26 -14.05
CA SER A 91 5.19 5.77 -13.17
C SER A 91 4.77 4.49 -12.46
N TYR A 92 5.78 3.72 -12.06
CA TYR A 92 5.62 2.60 -11.12
C TYR A 92 5.74 3.10 -9.67
N PRO A 93 5.18 2.39 -8.67
CA PRO A 93 4.51 1.10 -8.79
C PRO A 93 3.08 1.19 -9.35
N TRP A 94 2.67 0.17 -10.12
CA TRP A 94 1.24 -0.04 -10.41
C TRP A 94 0.43 -0.13 -9.13
N ARG A 95 -0.85 0.22 -9.22
CA ARG A 95 -1.79 0.13 -8.11
C ARG A 95 -3.07 -0.54 -8.58
N ASP A 96 -3.60 -1.42 -7.75
CA ASP A 96 -4.90 -2.03 -8.00
C ASP A 96 -5.98 -0.94 -8.03
N ASN A 97 -6.92 -1.05 -8.96
CA ASN A 97 -8.11 -0.19 -9.02
C ASN A 97 -9.40 -1.00 -9.15
N TYR A 98 -9.34 -2.33 -9.00
CA TYR A 98 -10.50 -3.17 -8.78
C TYR A 98 -11.11 -2.89 -7.41
N CYS A 99 -12.45 -2.88 -7.29
CA CYS A 99 -13.16 -2.49 -6.06
C CYS A 99 -13.00 -1.03 -5.61
N GLU A 100 -12.43 -0.14 -6.43
CA GLU A 100 -12.60 1.29 -6.18
C GLU A 100 -14.08 1.66 -6.12
N THR A 101 -14.42 2.61 -5.26
CA THR A 101 -15.80 3.06 -5.05
C THR A 101 -16.42 3.47 -6.38
N ARG A 102 -17.46 2.73 -6.74
CA ARG A 102 -18.38 2.94 -7.87
C ARG A 102 -19.76 2.46 -7.45
N SER A 103 -20.79 2.85 -8.19
CA SER A 103 -22.18 2.45 -7.93
C SER A 103 -22.51 1.01 -8.35
N TRP A 104 -21.63 0.38 -9.14
CA TRP A 104 -21.86 -0.93 -9.74
C TRP A 104 -21.78 -2.09 -8.76
N SER A 105 -22.63 -3.11 -8.93
CA SER A 105 -22.55 -4.36 -8.16
C SER A 105 -21.35 -5.20 -8.57
N VAL A 106 -20.52 -5.53 -7.59
CA VAL A 106 -19.35 -6.41 -7.72
C VAL A 106 -19.27 -7.25 -6.45
N PRO A 107 -19.96 -8.40 -6.38
CA PRO A 107 -20.08 -9.20 -5.15
C PRO A 107 -18.76 -9.65 -4.54
N MET A 108 -17.71 -9.77 -5.36
CA MET A 108 -16.37 -10.13 -4.88
C MET A 108 -15.66 -8.98 -4.15
N CYS A 109 -16.15 -7.74 -4.26
CA CYS A 109 -15.62 -6.61 -3.51
C CYS A 109 -16.11 -6.63 -2.06
N PRO A 110 -15.30 -6.22 -1.07
CA PRO A 110 -15.70 -6.20 0.34
C PRO A 110 -16.99 -5.41 0.62
N GLY A 111 -17.30 -4.39 -0.18
CA GLY A 111 -18.54 -3.60 -0.08
C GLY A 111 -19.69 -4.08 -0.98
N GLY A 112 -19.54 -5.20 -1.70
CA GLY A 112 -20.49 -5.70 -2.69
C GLY A 112 -20.68 -4.80 -3.93
N LYS A 113 -20.00 -3.65 -3.96
CA LYS A 113 -19.99 -2.68 -5.05
C LYS A 113 -18.56 -2.23 -5.33
N GLY A 114 -18.32 -1.80 -6.56
CA GLY A 114 -17.05 -1.20 -6.93
C GLY A 114 -16.76 -1.24 -8.42
N HIS A 115 -15.53 -0.90 -8.76
CA HIS A 115 -15.01 -0.94 -10.10
C HIS A 115 -14.85 -2.38 -10.61
N GLN A 116 -15.31 -2.66 -11.84
CA GLN A 116 -15.53 -4.01 -12.39
C GLN A 116 -14.30 -4.65 -13.05
N GLY A 117 -13.12 -4.05 -12.96
CA GLY A 117 -11.95 -4.53 -13.68
C GLY A 117 -10.73 -3.70 -13.32
N GLN A 118 -9.84 -3.54 -14.29
CA GLN A 118 -8.64 -2.73 -14.14
C GLN A 118 -8.59 -1.64 -15.22
N ASP A 119 -8.38 -0.38 -14.80
CA ASP A 119 -7.97 0.69 -15.72
C ASP A 119 -6.45 0.64 -15.93
N ILE A 120 -6.03 0.65 -17.20
CA ILE A 120 -4.64 0.53 -17.62
C ILE A 120 -4.32 1.63 -18.63
N ARG A 121 -3.41 2.53 -18.28
CA ARG A 121 -2.89 3.52 -19.21
C ARG A 121 -1.79 2.91 -20.08
N PRO A 122 -1.76 3.20 -21.39
CA PRO A 122 -0.66 2.79 -22.25
C PRO A 122 0.59 3.66 -22.02
N SER A 123 1.65 3.48 -22.81
CA SER A 123 2.94 4.15 -22.60
C SER A 123 2.89 5.67 -22.77
N THR A 124 1.89 6.20 -23.50
CA THR A 124 1.71 7.65 -23.68
C THR A 124 0.25 8.07 -23.48
N CYS A 125 0.05 9.35 -23.21
CA CYS A 125 -1.27 9.97 -23.03
C CYS A 125 -1.92 10.37 -24.38
N GLU A 126 -1.80 9.52 -25.39
CA GLU A 126 -2.28 9.82 -26.74
C GLU A 126 -3.45 8.91 -27.10
N ASN A 127 -4.57 9.54 -27.47
CA ASN A 127 -5.79 8.84 -27.81
C ASN A 127 -5.59 8.02 -29.10
N SER A 128 -6.06 6.77 -29.12
CA SER A 128 -6.09 5.92 -30.32
C SER A 128 -4.72 5.68 -30.95
N LYS A 129 -3.65 5.70 -30.14
CA LYS A 129 -2.27 5.41 -30.56
C LYS A 129 -1.84 3.97 -30.31
N HIS A 130 -2.29 3.40 -29.19
CA HIS A 130 -1.81 2.12 -28.70
C HIS A 130 -2.78 0.99 -29.01
N ASN A 131 -2.27 -0.14 -29.49
CA ASN A 131 -3.11 -1.30 -29.80
C ASN A 131 -3.52 -2.04 -28.53
N ALA A 132 -4.80 -2.38 -28.45
CA ALA A 132 -5.31 -3.40 -27.54
C ALA A 132 -5.35 -4.74 -28.28
N VAL A 133 -4.92 -5.81 -27.61
CA VAL A 133 -4.76 -7.14 -28.19
C VAL A 133 -5.52 -8.20 -27.41
N ALA A 134 -5.90 -9.29 -28.10
CA ALA A 134 -6.54 -10.44 -27.50
C ALA A 134 -5.61 -11.04 -26.43
N ALA A 135 -6.13 -11.14 -25.21
CA ALA A 135 -5.39 -11.63 -24.05
C ALA A 135 -5.26 -13.15 -24.09
N VAL A 136 -6.19 -13.81 -24.78
CA VAL A 136 -6.28 -15.25 -24.92
C VAL A 136 -6.80 -15.59 -26.31
N ASP A 137 -6.69 -16.85 -26.70
CA ASP A 137 -7.45 -17.38 -27.82
C ASP A 137 -8.94 -17.39 -27.44
N GLY A 138 -9.82 -17.11 -28.40
CA GLY A 138 -11.26 -17.18 -28.15
C GLY A 138 -12.09 -16.64 -29.29
N LYS A 139 -13.39 -16.47 -29.04
CA LYS A 139 -14.35 -15.95 -30.00
C LYS A 139 -14.88 -14.59 -29.58
N ILE A 140 -14.91 -13.62 -30.50
CA ILE A 140 -15.54 -12.32 -30.24
C ILE A 140 -17.05 -12.52 -30.14
N THR A 141 -17.65 -12.17 -29.01
CA THR A 141 -19.07 -12.39 -28.75
C THR A 141 -19.89 -11.11 -28.78
N ASN A 142 -19.27 -9.95 -28.58
CA ASN A 142 -19.96 -8.67 -28.62
C ASN A 142 -19.00 -7.53 -28.99
N ILE A 143 -19.48 -6.57 -29.77
CA ILE A 143 -18.79 -5.31 -30.06
C ILE A 143 -19.79 -4.19 -29.79
N GLY A 144 -19.49 -3.36 -28.79
CA GLY A 144 -20.24 -2.15 -28.49
C GLY A 144 -19.60 -0.91 -29.13
N SER A 145 -20.21 0.26 -28.92
CA SER A 145 -19.72 1.55 -29.47
C SER A 145 -18.34 1.97 -28.97
N TYR A 146 -17.87 1.39 -27.86
CA TYR A 146 -16.55 1.62 -27.27
C TYR A 146 -15.93 0.35 -26.66
N SER A 147 -16.46 -0.83 -26.97
CA SER A 147 -16.05 -2.06 -26.30
C SER A 147 -16.00 -3.29 -27.20
N VAL A 148 -15.16 -4.25 -26.84
CA VAL A 148 -15.05 -5.57 -27.45
C VAL A 148 -15.11 -6.62 -26.35
N SER A 149 -15.89 -7.69 -26.53
CA SER A 149 -15.95 -8.83 -25.63
C SER A 149 -15.49 -10.09 -26.34
N LEU A 150 -14.56 -10.80 -25.70
CA LEU A 150 -13.94 -12.05 -26.15
C LEU A 150 -14.30 -13.16 -25.16
N GLN A 151 -14.83 -14.27 -25.65
CA GLN A 151 -15.15 -15.45 -24.86
C GLN A 151 -14.04 -16.50 -25.03
N ALA A 152 -13.37 -16.84 -23.93
CA ALA A 152 -12.38 -17.91 -23.87
C ALA A 152 -13.05 -19.29 -23.81
N SER A 153 -12.28 -20.33 -24.13
CA SER A 153 -12.75 -21.73 -24.11
C SER A 153 -13.15 -22.23 -22.72
N ASP A 154 -12.59 -21.66 -21.66
CA ASP A 154 -12.90 -22.01 -20.26
C ASP A 154 -14.16 -21.30 -19.72
N GLY A 155 -14.91 -20.62 -20.59
CA GLY A 155 -16.11 -19.88 -20.21
C GLY A 155 -15.84 -18.49 -19.63
N THR A 156 -14.59 -18.04 -19.52
CA THR A 156 -14.26 -16.66 -19.12
C THR A 156 -14.51 -15.68 -20.23
N ARG A 157 -15.25 -14.62 -19.92
CA ARG A 157 -15.41 -13.47 -20.81
C ARG A 157 -14.40 -12.39 -20.45
N HIS A 158 -13.66 -11.95 -21.45
CA HIS A 158 -12.70 -10.86 -21.39
C HIS A 158 -13.33 -9.66 -22.06
N ARG A 159 -13.49 -8.54 -21.36
CA ARG A 159 -14.01 -7.31 -21.96
C ARG A 159 -12.95 -6.23 -21.99
N TYR A 160 -12.96 -5.49 -23.09
CA TYR A 160 -12.06 -4.40 -23.40
C TYR A 160 -12.92 -3.17 -23.65
N LEU A 161 -12.80 -2.16 -22.82
CA LEU A 161 -13.60 -0.95 -22.84
C LEU A 161 -12.71 0.27 -23.10
N HIS A 162 -13.35 1.34 -23.55
CA HIS A 162 -12.71 2.58 -23.98
C HIS A 162 -11.81 2.37 -25.19
N MET A 163 -12.36 1.68 -26.20
CA MET A 163 -11.68 1.38 -27.44
C MET A 163 -12.18 2.21 -28.62
N SER A 164 -11.31 2.38 -29.61
CA SER A 164 -11.61 2.92 -30.93
C SER A 164 -11.01 2.00 -32.01
N HIS A 165 -11.30 2.27 -33.28
CA HIS A 165 -10.71 1.56 -34.43
C HIS A 165 -10.74 0.03 -34.26
N VAL A 166 -11.91 -0.52 -33.92
CA VAL A 166 -12.09 -1.96 -33.71
C VAL A 166 -11.71 -2.70 -34.99
N ALA A 167 -10.83 -3.70 -34.87
CA ALA A 167 -10.21 -4.43 -35.98
C ALA A 167 -10.73 -5.86 -36.13
N VAL A 168 -11.81 -6.20 -35.42
CA VAL A 168 -12.41 -7.53 -35.37
C VAL A 168 -13.91 -7.46 -35.56
N SER A 169 -14.55 -8.60 -35.83
CA SER A 169 -16.00 -8.72 -36.00
C SER A 169 -16.62 -9.69 -35.01
N VAL A 170 -17.89 -9.49 -34.65
CA VAL A 170 -18.65 -10.45 -33.83
C VAL A 170 -18.67 -11.80 -34.53
N GLY A 171 -18.41 -12.88 -33.79
CA GLY A 171 -18.31 -14.24 -34.30
C GLY A 171 -16.90 -14.67 -34.72
N GLN A 172 -15.97 -13.73 -34.87
CA GLN A 172 -14.59 -14.03 -35.27
C GLN A 172 -13.85 -14.81 -34.18
N ASN A 173 -13.14 -15.88 -34.57
CA ASN A 173 -12.14 -16.51 -33.71
C ASN A 173 -10.84 -15.70 -33.79
N VAL A 174 -10.29 -15.34 -32.64
CA VAL A 174 -9.05 -14.56 -32.52
C VAL A 174 -7.98 -15.36 -31.80
N LYS A 175 -6.72 -15.06 -32.11
CA LYS A 175 -5.56 -15.63 -31.42
C LYS A 175 -4.99 -14.67 -30.40
N LYS A 176 -4.46 -15.21 -29.31
CA LYS A 176 -3.74 -14.47 -28.28
C LYS A 176 -2.66 -13.58 -28.93
N GLY A 177 -2.71 -12.27 -28.65
CA GLY A 177 -1.84 -11.25 -29.23
C GLY A 177 -2.39 -10.57 -30.50
N GLN A 178 -3.46 -11.07 -31.10
CA GLN A 178 -4.10 -10.43 -32.25
C GLN A 178 -4.68 -9.06 -31.86
N VAL A 179 -4.49 -8.04 -32.71
CA VAL A 179 -5.04 -6.70 -32.50
C VAL A 179 -6.56 -6.73 -32.54
N LEU A 180 -7.19 -6.17 -31.51
CA LEU A 180 -8.64 -6.02 -31.40
C LEU A 180 -9.11 -4.60 -31.75
N GLY A 181 -8.23 -3.62 -31.56
CA GLY A 181 -8.47 -2.21 -31.85
C GLY A 181 -7.48 -1.34 -31.09
N ARG A 182 -7.83 -0.08 -30.82
CA ARG A 182 -6.94 0.87 -30.16
C ARG A 182 -7.50 1.37 -28.84
N VAL A 183 -6.60 1.57 -27.87
CA VAL A 183 -6.88 2.18 -26.57
C VAL A 183 -7.28 3.64 -26.77
N SER A 184 -8.36 4.08 -26.13
CA SER A 184 -8.99 5.36 -26.38
C SER A 184 -9.61 5.95 -25.10
N ASN A 185 -10.39 7.00 -25.26
CA ASN A 185 -11.20 7.62 -24.22
C ASN A 185 -12.71 7.59 -24.53
N LYS A 186 -13.13 6.76 -25.50
CA LYS A 186 -14.54 6.63 -25.90
C LYS A 186 -15.37 6.02 -24.76
N MET A 187 -16.52 6.63 -24.46
CA MET A 187 -17.44 6.16 -23.41
C MET A 187 -18.90 6.04 -23.88
N GLY A 188 -19.16 6.20 -25.19
CA GLY A 188 -20.53 6.25 -25.73
C GLY A 188 -21.29 7.55 -25.42
N GLY A 189 -20.59 8.56 -24.90
CA GLY A 189 -21.10 9.89 -24.54
C GLY A 189 -19.91 10.80 -24.24
N THR A 190 -19.94 11.48 -23.09
CA THR A 190 -18.81 12.30 -22.62
C THR A 190 -17.53 11.45 -22.54
N PRO A 191 -16.44 11.85 -23.22
CA PRO A 191 -15.19 11.11 -23.17
C PRO A 191 -14.64 10.98 -21.75
N THR A 192 -14.02 9.84 -21.46
CA THR A 192 -13.29 9.61 -20.22
C THR A 192 -11.81 10.01 -20.37
N THR A 193 -10.93 9.60 -19.47
CA THR A 193 -9.47 9.71 -19.69
C THR A 193 -8.98 8.61 -20.64
N ILE A 194 -7.80 8.77 -21.25
CA ILE A 194 -7.24 7.78 -22.16
C ILE A 194 -6.71 6.58 -21.37
N HIS A 195 -7.41 5.45 -21.42
CA HIS A 195 -7.02 4.20 -20.78
C HIS A 195 -7.76 3.01 -21.42
N LEU A 196 -7.25 1.81 -21.22
CA LEU A 196 -7.99 0.58 -21.47
C LEU A 196 -8.64 0.16 -20.15
N HIS A 197 -9.96 0.05 -20.12
CA HIS A 197 -10.63 -0.67 -19.03
C HIS A 197 -10.74 -2.13 -19.42
N TYR A 198 -10.16 -3.02 -18.61
CA TYR A 198 -10.11 -4.46 -18.89
C TYR A 198 -10.66 -5.26 -17.73
N ASP A 199 -11.68 -6.06 -18.00
CA ASP A 199 -12.33 -6.89 -16.99
C ASP A 199 -12.49 -8.35 -17.41
N LEU A 200 -12.63 -9.18 -16.38
CA LEU A 200 -12.86 -10.61 -16.49
C LEU A 200 -14.21 -10.93 -15.84
N TYR A 201 -15.03 -11.69 -16.54
CA TYR A 201 -16.33 -12.14 -16.05
C TYR A 201 -16.44 -13.66 -16.21
N ARG A 202 -16.71 -14.35 -15.10
CA ARG A 202 -16.85 -15.81 -15.05
C ARG A 202 -17.92 -16.19 -14.05
N ASN A 203 -18.76 -17.17 -14.37
CA ASN A 203 -19.81 -17.69 -13.48
C ASN A 203 -20.73 -16.61 -12.88
N GLY A 204 -21.18 -15.66 -13.70
CA GLY A 204 -22.14 -14.64 -13.26
C GLY A 204 -21.53 -13.43 -12.52
N GLN A 205 -20.21 -13.38 -12.35
CA GLN A 205 -19.55 -12.31 -11.59
C GLN A 205 -18.29 -11.76 -12.27
N PHE A 206 -18.00 -10.49 -12.00
CA PHE A 206 -16.70 -9.90 -12.27
C PHE A 206 -15.68 -10.44 -11.29
N ILE A 207 -14.55 -10.93 -11.81
CA ILE A 207 -13.47 -11.51 -11.01
C ILE A 207 -12.25 -10.57 -10.97
N PRO A 208 -11.42 -10.59 -9.92
CA PRO A 208 -10.24 -9.74 -9.87
C PRO A 208 -9.28 -9.99 -11.03
N THR A 209 -8.88 -8.90 -11.68
CA THR A 209 -8.06 -8.95 -12.89
C THR A 209 -6.59 -8.60 -12.62
N TYR A 210 -6.33 -7.89 -11.51
CA TYR A 210 -5.06 -7.23 -11.25
C TYR A 210 -3.84 -8.18 -11.28
N MET A 211 -3.90 -9.32 -10.60
CA MET A 211 -2.75 -10.24 -10.55
C MET A 211 -2.51 -11.00 -11.86
N SER A 212 -3.56 -11.29 -12.62
CA SER A 212 -3.44 -11.82 -13.99
C SER A 212 -2.75 -10.82 -14.92
N LEU A 213 -3.05 -9.52 -14.77
CA LEU A 213 -2.39 -8.44 -15.51
C LEU A 213 -0.93 -8.26 -15.10
N VAL A 214 -0.65 -8.25 -13.80
CA VAL A 214 0.72 -8.19 -13.28
C VAL A 214 1.58 -9.30 -13.88
N ASN A 215 1.12 -10.54 -13.80
CA ASN A 215 1.90 -11.69 -14.27
C ASN A 215 2.10 -11.66 -15.79
N SER A 216 1.04 -11.35 -16.55
CA SER A 216 1.16 -11.23 -18.00
C SER A 216 2.02 -10.04 -18.44
N TYR A 217 2.06 -8.96 -17.66
CA TYR A 217 2.94 -7.82 -17.91
C TYR A 217 4.40 -8.13 -17.60
N LYS A 218 4.69 -8.89 -16.53
CA LYS A 218 6.04 -9.41 -16.26
C LYS A 218 6.57 -10.21 -17.43
N SER A 219 5.74 -11.13 -17.96
CA SER A 219 6.08 -11.91 -19.15
C SER A 219 6.31 -11.03 -20.37
N LEU A 220 5.50 -9.98 -20.58
CA LEU A 220 5.68 -9.03 -21.68
C LEU A 220 7.01 -8.28 -21.58
N MET A 221 7.38 -7.83 -20.38
CA MET A 221 8.57 -7.01 -20.14
C MET A 221 9.86 -7.84 -19.96
N GLY A 222 9.76 -9.18 -19.97
CA GLY A 222 10.91 -10.07 -19.70
C GLY A 222 11.46 -9.93 -18.28
N VAL A 223 10.66 -9.46 -17.32
CA VAL A 223 11.10 -9.18 -15.95
C VAL A 223 10.65 -10.27 -14.99
N ASN A 224 11.62 -11.02 -14.44
CA ASN A 224 11.39 -11.96 -13.34
C ASN A 224 11.53 -11.24 -11.99
N THR A 225 10.68 -10.25 -11.72
CA THR A 225 10.61 -9.66 -10.37
C THR A 225 9.78 -10.56 -9.45
N PRO A 226 10.24 -10.87 -8.22
CA PRO A 226 9.44 -11.60 -7.24
C PRO A 226 8.08 -10.92 -7.06
N VAL A 227 7.03 -11.72 -6.93
CA VAL A 227 5.71 -11.19 -6.56
C VAL A 227 5.85 -10.56 -5.17
N PRO A 228 5.63 -9.23 -4.99
CA PRO A 228 5.41 -8.69 -3.66
C PRO A 228 4.27 -9.52 -3.07
N PRO A 229 4.44 -10.09 -1.87
CA PRO A 229 3.39 -10.87 -1.26
C PRO A 229 2.09 -10.04 -1.26
N PRO A 230 0.92 -10.63 -1.56
CA PRO A 230 -0.36 -9.94 -1.41
C PRO A 230 -0.39 -9.22 -0.06
N PRO A 231 -1.03 -8.05 0.04
CA PRO A 231 -1.26 -7.51 1.36
C PRO A 231 -2.19 -8.53 2.02
N ALA A 232 -1.89 -8.96 3.24
CA ALA A 232 -2.82 -9.83 3.93
C ALA A 232 -4.22 -9.18 3.87
N PRO A 233 -5.29 -9.91 3.53
CA PRO A 233 -6.64 -9.35 3.60
C PRO A 233 -6.77 -8.70 4.96
N LYS A 234 -7.01 -7.38 4.98
CA LYS A 234 -7.23 -6.62 6.23
C LYS A 234 -8.29 -7.38 7.01
N PRO A 235 -7.90 -8.14 8.06
CA PRO A 235 -8.89 -8.69 8.96
C PRO A 235 -9.49 -7.48 9.65
N ALA A 236 -10.79 -7.55 9.93
CA ALA A 236 -11.33 -6.63 10.91
C ALA A 236 -10.45 -6.69 12.17
N ALA A 237 -10.30 -5.56 12.86
CA ALA A 237 -9.70 -5.56 14.18
C ALA A 237 -10.51 -6.58 15.03
N GLY A 238 -9.90 -7.73 15.30
CA GLY A 238 -10.57 -8.91 15.88
C GLY A 238 -10.70 -10.07 14.89
N GLY A 239 -9.84 -11.09 15.03
CA GLY A 239 -9.99 -12.38 14.36
C GLY A 239 -9.07 -12.57 13.16
N CYS A 240 -7.75 -12.58 13.39
CA CYS A 240 -6.82 -13.19 12.44
C CYS A 240 -6.45 -14.57 12.98
N GLU A 241 -7.26 -15.58 12.66
CA GLU A 241 -6.97 -16.97 12.98
C GLU A 241 -6.16 -17.57 11.82
N GLY A 242 -5.02 -18.20 12.16
CA GLY A 242 -4.25 -18.94 11.18
C GLY A 242 -5.04 -20.16 10.70
N THR A 243 -4.79 -20.60 9.48
CA THR A 243 -5.18 -21.93 9.01
C THR A 243 -3.95 -22.83 9.04
N ALA A 244 -4.10 -24.10 9.43
CA ALA A 244 -2.99 -25.03 9.42
C ALA A 244 -2.49 -25.21 7.97
N ALA A 245 -1.18 -25.07 7.76
CA ALA A 245 -0.54 -25.37 6.50
C ALA A 245 -0.54 -26.90 6.31
N SER A 246 -1.05 -27.40 5.18
CA SER A 246 -1.02 -28.82 4.86
C SER A 246 0.38 -29.21 4.38
N GLY A 247 1.14 -29.87 5.26
CA GLY A 247 2.42 -30.50 4.94
C GLY A 247 3.62 -29.94 5.72
N ALA A 248 3.84 -30.42 6.94
CA ALA A 248 5.17 -30.51 7.57
C ALA A 248 5.07 -31.36 8.86
N SER A 249 5.74 -32.51 8.91
CA SER A 249 5.79 -33.34 10.12
C SER A 249 6.80 -32.86 11.18
N SER A 250 7.47 -31.71 10.97
CA SER A 250 8.51 -31.20 11.88
C SER A 250 8.35 -29.74 12.35
N ALA A 251 7.35 -28.99 11.86
CA ALA A 251 7.14 -27.59 12.26
C ALA A 251 6.46 -27.49 13.64
N LEU A 252 7.01 -26.61 14.50
CA LEU A 252 6.43 -26.33 15.82
C LEU A 252 5.06 -25.66 15.67
N PHE A 253 5.00 -24.60 14.87
CA PHE A 253 3.75 -23.91 14.51
C PHE A 253 3.13 -24.56 13.27
N LYS A 254 1.84 -24.88 13.35
CA LYS A 254 1.13 -25.63 12.30
C LYS A 254 0.70 -24.79 11.10
N ASP A 255 0.87 -23.48 11.15
CA ASP A 255 0.47 -22.52 10.11
C ASP A 255 1.67 -21.86 9.40
N PHE A 256 2.76 -22.61 9.34
CA PHE A 256 4.04 -22.19 8.80
C PHE A 256 4.58 -23.27 7.86
N VAL A 257 5.13 -22.86 6.72
CA VAL A 257 5.92 -23.75 5.85
C VAL A 257 7.42 -23.46 6.04
N PRO A 258 8.33 -24.46 6.04
CA PRO A 258 9.75 -24.26 6.32
C PRO A 258 10.47 -23.23 5.43
N THR A 259 9.95 -22.97 4.23
CA THR A 259 10.49 -21.99 3.27
C THR A 259 9.94 -20.58 3.46
N GLN A 260 8.96 -20.39 4.35
CA GLN A 260 8.33 -19.09 4.58
C GLN A 260 9.23 -18.17 5.42
N THR A 261 9.35 -16.92 5.00
CA THR A 261 10.03 -15.87 5.78
C THR A 261 9.47 -15.82 7.20
N GLY A 262 10.35 -15.81 8.20
CA GLY A 262 9.98 -15.76 9.61
C GLY A 262 9.67 -17.12 10.24
N TYR A 263 9.74 -18.23 9.47
CA TYR A 263 9.58 -19.60 9.98
C TYR A 263 10.51 -19.85 11.16
N ARG A 264 11.83 -19.79 10.92
CA ARG A 264 12.85 -20.10 11.94
C ARG A 264 12.78 -19.10 13.10
N GLU A 265 12.61 -17.82 12.78
CA GLU A 265 12.56 -16.76 13.79
C GLU A 265 11.35 -16.87 14.70
N SER A 266 10.20 -17.33 14.21
CA SER A 266 9.04 -17.57 15.04
C SER A 266 9.28 -18.64 16.09
N GLU A 267 9.93 -19.75 15.72
CA GLU A 267 10.26 -20.83 16.64
C GLU A 267 11.30 -20.40 17.68
N LEU A 268 12.28 -19.57 17.28
CA LEU A 268 13.24 -18.97 18.19
C LEU A 268 12.56 -18.05 19.21
N LEU A 269 11.63 -17.20 18.75
CA LEU A 269 10.84 -16.36 19.65
C LEU A 269 10.00 -17.20 20.62
N TYR A 270 9.43 -18.31 20.16
CA TYR A 270 8.66 -19.20 21.03
C TYR A 270 9.52 -19.85 22.10
N ARG A 271 10.66 -20.44 21.70
CA ARG A 271 11.61 -21.09 22.63
C ARG A 271 12.22 -20.09 23.62
N ALA A 272 12.36 -18.83 23.23
CA ALA A 272 12.82 -17.75 24.11
C ALA A 272 11.72 -17.18 25.03
N GLY A 273 10.48 -17.69 24.98
CA GLY A 273 9.35 -17.21 25.78
C GLY A 273 8.81 -15.84 25.35
N ILE A 274 9.18 -15.36 24.15
CA ILE A 274 8.77 -14.05 23.64
C ILE A 274 7.33 -14.10 23.10
N THR A 275 6.94 -15.23 22.53
CA THR A 275 5.61 -15.47 21.98
C THR A 275 5.07 -16.82 22.41
N SER A 276 3.79 -16.89 22.74
CA SER A 276 3.07 -18.16 22.89
C SER A 276 2.46 -18.60 21.55
N GLY A 277 2.52 -17.78 20.50
CA GLY A 277 1.69 -17.96 19.30
C GLY A 277 0.33 -17.27 19.43
N CYS A 278 -0.47 -17.31 18.36
CA CYS A 278 -1.83 -16.79 18.34
C CYS A 278 -2.88 -17.82 18.80
N LYS A 279 -2.55 -19.12 18.75
CA LYS A 279 -3.38 -20.23 19.22
C LYS A 279 -2.49 -21.30 19.83
N GLN A 280 -2.94 -21.94 20.91
CA GLN A 280 -2.17 -23.00 21.59
C GLN A 280 -2.47 -24.41 21.06
N SER A 281 -3.68 -24.66 20.56
CA SER A 281 -4.10 -25.98 20.07
C SER A 281 -5.00 -25.86 18.82
N PRO A 282 -4.52 -26.24 17.61
CA PRO A 282 -3.11 -26.53 17.32
C PRO A 282 -2.24 -25.29 17.64
N LEU A 283 -0.94 -25.50 17.86
CA LEU A 283 -0.03 -24.39 18.10
C LEU A 283 0.14 -23.60 16.79
N MET A 284 -0.23 -22.31 16.80
CA MET A 284 -0.23 -21.45 15.61
C MET A 284 0.48 -20.13 15.89
N PHE A 285 1.25 -19.63 14.94
CA PHE A 285 1.94 -18.36 15.07
C PHE A 285 1.19 -17.18 14.46
N CYS A 286 0.37 -17.45 13.46
CA CYS A 286 -0.33 -16.50 12.61
C CYS A 286 0.62 -15.59 11.81
N PRO A 287 1.51 -16.14 10.96
CA PRO A 287 2.62 -15.40 10.36
C PRO A 287 2.21 -14.24 9.47
N ASN A 288 1.07 -14.37 8.79
CA ASN A 288 0.57 -13.38 7.84
C ASN A 288 -0.29 -12.31 8.50
N CYS A 289 -0.63 -12.46 9.78
CA CYS A 289 -1.46 -11.48 10.47
C CYS A 289 -0.68 -10.18 10.72
N PRO A 290 -1.37 -9.02 10.69
CA PRO A 290 -0.75 -7.75 11.00
C PRO A 290 -0.08 -7.75 12.38
N ALA A 291 1.14 -7.24 12.44
CA ALA A 291 1.80 -6.95 13.70
C ALA A 291 1.30 -5.60 14.22
N THR A 292 0.27 -5.63 15.07
CA THR A 292 -0.23 -4.41 15.72
C THR A 292 0.82 -3.81 16.65
N ARG A 293 0.71 -2.50 16.93
CA ARG A 293 1.59 -1.78 17.86
C ARG A 293 1.65 -2.45 19.22
N ARG A 294 0.51 -2.92 19.73
CA ARG A 294 0.41 -3.71 20.97
C ARG A 294 1.26 -4.97 20.91
N HIS A 295 1.10 -5.80 19.88
CA HIS A 295 1.84 -7.05 19.75
C HIS A 295 3.35 -6.83 19.58
N MET A 296 3.76 -5.86 18.77
CA MET A 296 5.18 -5.53 18.59
C MET A 296 5.83 -5.13 19.91
N VAL A 297 5.18 -4.25 20.68
CA VAL A 297 5.69 -3.83 22.00
C VAL A 297 5.72 -4.99 22.98
N MET A 298 4.68 -5.83 23.03
CA MET A 298 4.68 -7.00 23.90
C MET A 298 5.85 -7.95 23.61
N PHE A 299 6.16 -8.19 22.33
CA PHE A 299 7.32 -8.99 21.97
C PHE A 299 8.64 -8.33 22.37
N LEU A 300 8.81 -7.03 22.12
CA LEU A 300 10.03 -6.30 22.48
C LEU A 300 10.26 -6.26 24.00
N VAL A 301 9.21 -6.03 24.78
CA VAL A 301 9.26 -6.01 26.26
C VAL A 301 9.67 -7.36 26.81
N ARG A 302 9.11 -8.46 26.27
CA ARG A 302 9.49 -9.83 26.66
C ARG A 302 10.91 -10.18 26.23
N ALA A 303 11.29 -9.83 25.00
CA ALA A 303 12.63 -10.06 24.48
C ALA A 303 13.69 -9.31 25.31
N ALA A 304 13.39 -8.07 25.72
CA ALA A 304 14.22 -7.26 26.60
C ALA A 304 14.10 -7.62 28.10
N LYS A 305 13.24 -8.60 28.45
CA LYS A 305 12.98 -9.03 29.84
C LYS A 305 12.66 -7.88 30.79
N LEU A 306 11.90 -6.89 30.32
CA LEU A 306 11.48 -5.77 31.18
C LEU A 306 10.44 -6.23 32.21
N ASP A 307 10.53 -5.67 33.40
CA ASP A 307 9.58 -5.97 34.48
C ASP A 307 8.18 -5.44 34.15
N VAL A 308 7.21 -6.34 34.14
CA VAL A 308 5.78 -6.07 33.93
C VAL A 308 4.94 -6.45 35.15
N SER A 309 5.55 -6.85 36.27
CA SER A 309 4.87 -7.34 37.47
C SER A 309 4.19 -6.25 38.28
N LYS A 310 4.66 -5.00 38.16
CA LYS A 310 4.15 -3.84 38.91
C LYS A 310 3.74 -2.70 37.96
N PRO A 311 2.68 -2.88 37.14
CA PRO A 311 2.19 -1.81 36.30
C PRO A 311 1.57 -0.69 37.15
N PRO A 312 1.58 0.57 36.68
CA PRO A 312 0.97 1.68 37.39
C PRO A 312 -0.55 1.50 37.53
N THR A 313 -1.15 2.12 38.54
CA THR A 313 -2.60 2.12 38.77
C THR A 313 -3.36 3.09 37.87
N ARG A 314 -2.65 4.00 37.20
CA ARG A 314 -3.18 4.93 36.20
C ARG A 314 -2.52 4.69 34.85
N ALA A 315 -3.33 4.61 33.79
CA ALA A 315 -2.82 4.42 32.44
C ALA A 315 -2.12 5.67 31.91
N THR A 316 -0.97 5.49 31.25
CA THR A 316 -0.25 6.55 30.54
C THR A 316 -0.98 6.93 29.26
N PHE A 317 -1.59 5.95 28.58
CA PHE A 317 -2.34 6.15 27.34
C PHE A 317 -3.83 5.90 27.54
N SER A 318 -4.66 6.81 27.05
CA SER A 318 -6.12 6.77 27.20
C SER A 318 -6.80 5.58 26.52
N ASP A 319 -6.19 5.04 25.47
CA ASP A 319 -6.68 3.91 24.67
C ASP A 319 -6.08 2.55 25.07
N VAL A 320 -5.36 2.51 26.21
CA VAL A 320 -4.87 1.27 26.83
C VAL A 320 -5.27 1.29 28.32
N PRO A 321 -6.56 1.08 28.64
CA PRO A 321 -7.05 1.16 30.00
C PRO A 321 -6.44 0.07 30.89
N VAL A 322 -6.41 0.31 32.21
CA VAL A 322 -5.92 -0.62 33.22
C VAL A 322 -6.63 -1.98 33.05
N GLY A 323 -5.86 -3.07 33.08
CA GLY A 323 -6.39 -4.42 32.90
C GLY A 323 -6.64 -4.84 31.45
N SER A 324 -6.54 -3.92 30.47
CA SER A 324 -6.61 -4.30 29.05
C SER A 324 -5.42 -5.17 28.63
N MET A 325 -5.60 -5.98 27.58
CA MET A 325 -4.56 -6.85 27.06
C MET A 325 -3.25 -6.08 26.83
N GLY A 326 -2.14 -6.54 27.42
CA GLY A 326 -0.84 -5.92 27.21
C GLY A 326 -0.63 -4.57 27.91
N PHE A 327 -1.58 -4.11 28.75
CA PHE A 327 -1.45 -2.88 29.55
C PHE A 327 -0.08 -2.78 30.23
N ALA A 328 0.29 -3.79 31.03
CA ALA A 328 1.56 -3.79 31.75
C ALA A 328 2.79 -3.73 30.82
N HIS A 329 2.70 -4.31 29.61
CA HIS A 329 3.80 -4.28 28.65
C HIS A 329 3.92 -2.88 28.01
N VAL A 330 2.79 -2.24 27.68
CA VAL A 330 2.78 -0.88 27.13
C VAL A 330 3.34 0.12 28.15
N GLU A 331 2.95 -0.01 29.42
CA GLU A 331 3.47 0.85 30.50
C GLU A 331 4.97 0.63 30.73
N ALA A 332 5.45 -0.63 30.76
CA ALA A 332 6.87 -0.93 30.85
C ALA A 332 7.67 -0.36 29.67
N ALA A 333 7.11 -0.44 28.45
CA ALA A 333 7.72 0.14 27.26
C ALA A 333 7.74 1.67 27.28
N ALA A 334 6.69 2.33 27.79
CA ALA A 334 6.66 3.78 27.96
C ALA A 334 7.71 4.23 28.98
N LYS A 335 7.76 3.58 30.15
CA LYS A 335 8.76 3.81 31.21
C LYS A 335 10.19 3.63 30.70
N ALA A 336 10.42 2.63 29.83
CA ALA A 336 11.73 2.37 29.24
C ALA A 336 12.08 3.29 28.05
N GLY A 337 11.19 4.23 27.66
CA GLY A 337 11.41 5.12 26.50
C GLY A 337 11.27 4.43 25.14
N ILE A 338 10.73 3.20 25.10
CA ILE A 338 10.53 2.43 23.87
C ILE A 338 9.38 2.98 23.05
N THR A 339 8.37 3.60 23.66
CA THR A 339 7.23 4.22 22.97
C THR A 339 6.81 5.52 23.63
N THR A 340 6.45 6.50 22.82
CA THR A 340 5.81 7.76 23.26
C THR A 340 4.34 7.84 22.81
N GLY A 341 3.81 6.77 22.24
CA GLY A 341 2.46 6.72 21.69
C GLY A 341 2.39 7.10 20.21
N CYS A 342 1.20 7.49 19.77
CA CYS A 342 0.88 7.95 18.41
C CYS A 342 0.39 9.41 18.38
N GLY A 343 0.51 10.12 19.50
CA GLY A 343 0.00 11.50 19.67
C GLY A 343 -1.26 11.55 20.54
N ASN A 344 -1.63 12.75 21.01
CA ASN A 344 -2.86 13.04 21.76
C ASN A 344 -3.13 12.13 22.97
N GLY A 345 -2.08 11.73 23.69
CA GLY A 345 -2.20 10.82 24.84
C GLY A 345 -2.70 9.41 24.48
N LYS A 346 -2.47 8.95 23.24
CA LYS A 346 -2.87 7.63 22.74
C LYS A 346 -1.67 6.78 22.35
N PHE A 347 -1.80 5.47 22.48
CA PHE A 347 -0.82 4.48 22.05
C PHE A 347 -1.12 3.92 20.64
N CYS A 348 -2.40 3.93 20.23
CA CYS A 348 -2.94 3.31 19.04
C CYS A 348 -2.65 1.79 18.98
N PRO A 349 -3.09 1.00 19.98
CA PRO A 349 -2.63 -0.37 20.16
C PRO A 349 -2.93 -1.30 18.98
N ASP A 350 -4.04 -1.07 18.29
CA ASP A 350 -4.55 -1.98 17.26
C ASP A 350 -4.14 -1.55 15.85
N ASN A 351 -3.45 -0.42 15.71
CA ASN A 351 -2.85 -0.02 14.44
C ASN A 351 -1.67 -0.93 14.10
N THR A 352 -1.55 -1.34 12.85
CA THR A 352 -0.38 -2.08 12.37
C THR A 352 0.87 -1.20 12.42
N VAL A 353 2.00 -1.80 12.80
CA VAL A 353 3.30 -1.10 12.81
C VAL A 353 3.87 -1.08 11.40
N THR A 354 4.32 0.09 10.92
CA THR A 354 5.10 0.17 9.68
C THR A 354 6.55 -0.27 9.90
N ARG A 355 7.27 -0.64 8.84
CA ARG A 355 8.70 -0.99 8.91
C ARG A 355 9.55 0.09 9.55
N ALA A 356 9.28 1.37 9.25
CA ALA A 356 9.99 2.49 9.84
C ALA A 356 9.70 2.65 11.34
N GLN A 357 8.43 2.52 11.76
CA GLN A 357 8.06 2.54 13.17
C GLN A 357 8.69 1.37 13.93
N ALA A 358 8.71 0.17 13.33
CA ALA A 358 9.37 -0.99 13.91
C ALA A 358 10.87 -0.78 14.07
N ALA A 359 11.54 -0.12 13.12
CA ALA A 359 12.95 0.24 13.26
C ALA A 359 13.19 1.14 14.48
N SER A 360 12.37 2.18 14.65
CA SER A 360 12.47 3.05 15.83
C SER A 360 12.18 2.32 17.14
N LEU A 361 11.18 1.43 17.17
CA LEU A 361 10.85 0.64 18.36
C LEU A 361 12.00 -0.31 18.71
N VAL A 362 12.56 -1.02 17.73
CA VAL A 362 13.71 -1.93 17.91
C VAL A 362 14.93 -1.16 18.38
N ARG A 363 15.32 -0.07 17.69
CA ARG A 363 16.48 0.74 18.08
C ARG A 363 16.36 1.22 19.52
N ARG A 364 15.19 1.73 19.92
CA ARG A 364 14.94 2.23 21.27
C ARG A 364 14.96 1.11 22.31
N THR A 365 14.39 -0.05 21.97
CA THR A 365 14.47 -1.25 22.82
C THR A 365 15.92 -1.66 23.08
N MET A 366 16.75 -1.66 22.03
CA MET A 366 18.15 -2.03 22.13
C MET A 366 19.06 -0.92 22.68
N LYS A 367 18.52 0.30 22.88
CA LYS A 367 19.26 1.50 23.30
C LYS A 367 20.52 1.80 22.47
N TRP A 368 20.56 1.38 21.20
CA TRP A 368 21.74 1.58 20.35
C TRP A 368 21.95 3.06 20.04
N PRO A 369 23.18 3.56 19.94
CA PRO A 369 23.42 4.92 19.45
C PRO A 369 22.95 5.06 17.98
N LEU A 370 22.43 6.24 17.62
CA LEU A 370 21.98 6.51 16.27
C LEU A 370 23.15 6.58 15.29
N VAL A 371 23.01 5.94 14.14
CA VAL A 371 23.90 6.06 12.99
C VAL A 371 23.26 6.99 11.96
N ARG A 372 24.00 8.02 11.51
CA ARG A 372 23.53 9.03 10.54
C ARG A 372 24.57 9.24 9.44
N PRO A 373 24.60 8.37 8.41
CA PRO A 373 25.42 8.60 7.24
C PRO A 373 25.03 9.90 6.54
N ALA A 374 25.96 10.54 5.83
CA ALA A 374 25.67 11.76 5.05
C ALA A 374 24.67 11.51 3.91
N LYS A 375 24.69 10.29 3.36
CA LYS A 375 23.77 9.81 2.33
C LYS A 375 23.08 8.55 2.81
N SER A 376 21.76 8.48 2.59
CA SER A 376 20.98 7.29 2.90
C SER A 376 21.46 6.09 2.09
N ASN A 377 21.54 4.93 2.75
CA ASN A 377 21.81 3.66 2.08
C ASN A 377 20.55 3.08 1.41
N PHE A 378 19.38 3.70 1.63
CA PHE A 378 18.12 3.33 1.01
C PHE A 378 17.54 4.51 0.21
N LYS A 379 17.27 4.29 -1.07
CA LYS A 379 16.79 5.33 -2.00
C LYS A 379 15.43 5.91 -1.61
N ASP A 380 14.60 5.13 -0.92
CA ASP A 380 13.25 5.49 -0.48
C ASP A 380 13.20 6.01 0.96
N VAL A 381 14.35 6.28 1.58
CA VAL A 381 14.44 6.89 2.91
C VAL A 381 15.22 8.19 2.79
N ALA A 382 14.50 9.31 2.80
CA ALA A 382 15.11 10.64 2.83
C ALA A 382 15.82 10.87 4.18
N THR A 383 16.94 11.60 4.17
CA THR A 383 17.70 11.96 5.38
C THR A 383 16.90 12.85 6.35
N SER A 384 15.87 13.54 5.84
CA SER A 384 14.90 14.33 6.61
C SER A 384 13.81 13.50 7.28
N SER A 385 13.70 12.20 6.98
CA SER A 385 12.70 11.33 7.63
C SER A 385 12.96 11.20 9.13
N THR A 386 11.91 11.28 9.93
CA THR A 386 11.97 11.07 11.40
C THR A 386 12.52 9.70 11.79
N HIS A 387 12.40 8.70 10.91
CA HIS A 387 12.88 7.34 11.14
C HIS A 387 14.26 7.05 10.49
N TYR A 388 14.84 8.02 9.76
CA TYR A 388 16.05 7.83 8.97
C TYR A 388 17.20 7.19 9.78
N ALA A 389 17.54 7.82 10.91
CA ALA A 389 18.67 7.40 11.72
C ALA A 389 18.42 6.02 12.37
N ASP A 390 17.18 5.69 12.74
CA ASP A 390 16.85 4.37 13.27
C ASP A 390 17.03 3.28 12.21
N ILE A 391 16.59 3.55 10.98
CA ILE A 391 16.71 2.63 9.85
C ILE A 391 18.18 2.34 9.52
N GLU A 392 19.01 3.38 9.44
CA GLU A 392 20.45 3.24 9.20
C GLU A 392 21.15 2.52 10.36
N THR A 393 20.72 2.76 11.60
CA THR A 393 21.21 2.03 12.78
C THR A 393 20.93 0.53 12.66
N LEU A 394 19.70 0.15 12.29
CA LEU A 394 19.35 -1.27 12.09
C LEU A 394 20.11 -1.90 10.92
N ARG A 395 20.35 -1.15 9.84
CA ARG A 395 21.16 -1.61 8.70
C ARG A 395 22.60 -1.88 9.12
N SER A 396 23.24 -0.95 9.83
CA SER A 396 24.62 -1.08 10.32
C SER A 396 24.83 -2.30 11.23
N ARG A 397 23.74 -2.80 11.83
CA ARG A 397 23.72 -3.95 12.74
C ARG A 397 23.11 -5.21 12.13
N CYS A 398 22.94 -5.24 10.81
CA CYS A 398 22.45 -6.39 10.06
C CYS A 398 21.03 -6.85 10.45
N VAL A 399 20.26 -6.03 11.16
CA VAL A 399 18.86 -6.35 11.51
C VAL A 399 17.99 -6.31 10.26
N THR A 400 18.26 -5.37 9.37
CA THR A 400 17.56 -5.19 8.10
C THR A 400 18.53 -5.12 6.92
N ARG A 401 18.13 -5.71 5.79
CA ARG A 401 18.78 -5.52 4.49
C ARG A 401 17.97 -4.64 3.54
N GLY A 402 16.81 -4.14 3.99
CA GLY A 402 15.78 -3.56 3.12
C GLY A 402 14.77 -4.57 2.62
N CYS A 403 13.78 -4.10 1.87
CA CYS A 403 12.89 -4.96 1.06
C CYS A 403 13.56 -5.33 -0.28
N THR A 404 14.50 -4.49 -0.74
CA THR A 404 15.51 -4.80 -1.76
C THR A 404 16.89 -4.44 -1.22
N SER A 405 17.95 -4.58 -2.01
CA SER A 405 19.30 -4.16 -1.63
C SER A 405 19.46 -2.67 -1.35
N ASP A 406 18.63 -1.83 -1.98
CA ASP A 406 18.71 -0.36 -1.97
C ASP A 406 17.40 0.34 -1.58
N THR A 407 16.37 -0.41 -1.16
CA THR A 407 15.05 0.13 -0.76
C THR A 407 14.65 -0.47 0.58
N PHE A 408 14.21 0.37 1.53
CA PHE A 408 13.81 -0.06 2.88
C PHE A 408 12.31 -0.39 3.00
N CYS A 409 11.46 0.24 2.19
CA CYS A 409 10.00 0.22 2.25
C CYS A 409 9.43 0.77 3.59
N PRO A 410 9.70 2.03 3.98
CA PRO A 410 9.43 2.55 5.33
C PRO A 410 7.95 2.51 5.74
N ASN A 411 7.04 2.73 4.79
CA ASN A 411 5.60 2.80 5.03
C ASN A 411 4.89 1.44 4.93
N ALA A 412 5.60 0.37 4.55
CA ALA A 412 4.97 -0.95 4.49
C ALA A 412 4.68 -1.46 5.90
N GLU A 413 3.47 -1.95 6.10
CA GLU A 413 3.02 -2.56 7.35
C GLU A 413 3.70 -3.91 7.58
N LEU A 414 4.02 -4.22 8.84
CA LEU A 414 4.62 -5.49 9.21
C LEU A 414 3.56 -6.56 9.47
N THR A 415 3.84 -7.78 9.00
CA THR A 415 3.20 -8.99 9.49
C THR A 415 3.93 -9.50 10.74
N ARG A 416 3.29 -10.39 11.50
CA ARG A 416 3.91 -11.06 12.66
C ARG A 416 5.20 -11.79 12.29
N ALA A 417 5.27 -12.42 11.11
CA ALA A 417 6.49 -13.08 10.64
C ALA A 417 7.64 -12.08 10.41
N HIS A 418 7.37 -10.93 9.78
CA HIS A 418 8.40 -9.91 9.60
C HIS A 418 8.83 -9.26 10.93
N ALA A 419 7.89 -9.06 11.87
CA ALA A 419 8.22 -8.62 13.21
C ALA A 419 9.16 -9.61 13.92
N ALA A 420 8.90 -10.93 13.80
CA ALA A 420 9.77 -11.97 14.34
C ALA A 420 11.20 -11.88 13.77
N VAL A 421 11.35 -11.60 12.47
CA VAL A 421 12.66 -11.41 11.84
C VAL A 421 13.42 -10.22 12.44
N PHE A 422 12.76 -9.07 12.60
CA PHE A 422 13.38 -7.89 13.23
C PHE A 422 13.84 -8.20 14.66
N ILE A 423 12.98 -8.83 15.45
CA ILE A 423 13.26 -9.13 16.86
C ILE A 423 14.36 -10.18 16.98
N ALA A 424 14.27 -11.30 16.26
CA ALA A 424 15.26 -12.37 16.33
C ALA A 424 16.66 -11.89 15.95
N ARG A 425 16.78 -11.04 14.91
CA ARG A 425 18.08 -10.48 14.50
C ARG A 425 18.60 -9.44 15.49
N ALA A 426 17.74 -8.56 16.01
CA ALA A 426 18.13 -7.54 16.95
C ALA A 426 18.65 -8.13 18.27
N PHE A 427 17.99 -9.20 18.75
CA PHE A 427 18.39 -9.92 19.97
C PHE A 427 19.36 -11.08 19.69
N ASN A 428 19.84 -11.22 18.45
CA ASN A 428 20.77 -12.27 18.01
C ASN A 428 20.35 -13.70 18.41
N LEU A 429 19.04 -14.00 18.40
CA LEU A 429 18.50 -15.31 18.84
C LEU A 429 18.92 -16.47 17.93
N SER A 430 19.44 -16.14 16.76
CA SER A 430 19.58 -17.05 15.63
C SER A 430 21.04 -17.37 15.29
N ASN A 431 22.03 -16.72 15.94
CA ASN A 431 23.48 -16.82 15.67
C ASN A 431 23.86 -16.68 14.17
N ILE A 432 23.04 -16.01 13.35
CA ILE A 432 23.26 -15.84 11.90
C ILE A 432 23.79 -14.44 11.53
N ASN A 433 24.18 -13.63 12.51
CA ASN A 433 24.68 -12.28 12.26
C ASN A 433 26.14 -12.31 11.78
N SER A 434 26.37 -12.81 10.56
CA SER A 434 27.59 -12.58 9.81
C SER A 434 27.24 -11.93 8.48
N CYS A 435 26.96 -10.62 8.49
CA CYS A 435 27.48 -9.80 7.40
C CYS A 435 28.82 -9.26 7.92
N ALA A 436 29.82 -9.06 7.07
CA ALA A 436 31.11 -8.49 7.48
C ALA A 436 30.87 -7.12 8.13
N VAL A 437 30.87 -7.07 9.46
CA VAL A 437 30.75 -5.82 10.24
C VAL A 437 32.14 -5.21 10.33
N ASN A 438 32.24 -3.90 10.06
CA ASN A 438 33.41 -3.13 10.46
C ASN A 438 33.58 -3.26 12.01
N PRO A 439 34.73 -3.73 12.54
CA PRO A 439 34.91 -4.04 13.96
C PRO A 439 34.59 -2.90 14.93
N ALA A 440 34.57 -1.64 14.45
CA ALA A 440 34.24 -0.46 15.25
C ALA A 440 32.79 -0.44 15.81
N ALA A 441 31.87 -1.27 15.31
CA ALA A 441 30.49 -1.32 15.78
C ALA A 441 30.24 -2.35 16.90
N GLN A 442 31.21 -3.22 17.22
CA GLN A 442 31.02 -4.33 18.17
C GLN A 442 31.38 -3.98 19.63
N THR A 443 32.13 -2.91 19.87
CA THR A 443 32.69 -2.58 21.19
C THR A 443 31.67 -2.07 22.23
N ALA A 444 30.37 -2.02 21.91
CA ALA A 444 29.34 -1.51 22.83
C ALA A 444 28.29 -2.54 23.28
N SER A 445 28.42 -3.83 22.92
CA SER A 445 27.33 -4.82 23.13
C SER A 445 27.58 -5.94 24.11
N SER A 446 28.74 -5.99 24.79
CA SER A 446 29.07 -7.07 25.72
C SER A 446 28.97 -6.66 27.20
N SER A 447 27.87 -6.04 27.61
CA SER A 447 27.52 -5.95 29.03
C SER A 447 26.12 -6.55 29.26
N PRO A 448 25.97 -7.52 30.18
CA PRO A 448 24.66 -7.99 30.60
C PRO A 448 23.93 -6.82 31.28
N VAL A 449 22.65 -6.66 30.97
CA VAL A 449 21.81 -5.64 31.60
C VAL A 449 21.64 -6.04 33.07
N MET A 450 22.49 -5.51 33.94
CA MET A 450 22.27 -5.53 35.39
C MET A 450 21.19 -4.52 35.74
N ALA A 451 20.34 -4.94 36.67
CA ALA A 451 19.26 -4.14 37.27
C ALA A 451 19.80 -2.82 37.82
N ALA A 452 19.06 -1.73 37.61
CA ALA A 452 19.27 -0.48 38.33
C ALA A 452 17.92 -0.01 38.89
N GLU A 453 17.95 0.18 40.21
CA GLU A 453 16.86 0.58 41.09
C GLU A 453 16.29 1.96 40.76
N ALA A 454 15.07 2.16 41.25
CA ALA A 454 14.30 3.38 41.14
C ALA A 454 14.87 4.49 42.03
N THR A 455 15.06 5.68 41.47
CA THR A 455 14.94 6.93 42.21
C THR A 455 14.03 7.91 41.48
N ASN A 456 13.27 8.63 42.30
CA ASN A 456 12.09 9.42 41.99
C ASN A 456 12.49 10.81 41.46
N GLY A 457 11.77 11.35 40.46
CA GLY A 457 11.99 12.71 39.97
C GLY A 457 10.88 13.16 39.00
N GLY A 458 10.14 14.19 39.39
CA GLY A 458 8.81 14.54 38.86
C GLY A 458 8.76 15.10 37.44
N MET A 459 7.62 14.87 36.80
CA MET A 459 7.21 15.40 35.50
C MET A 459 6.38 16.68 35.70
N GLY A 460 6.80 17.80 35.10
CA GLY A 460 5.98 18.99 34.87
C GLY A 460 5.53 19.07 33.39
N PRO A 461 4.36 19.65 33.07
CA PRO A 461 3.78 19.59 31.73
C PRO A 461 4.27 20.74 30.84
N ALA A 462 4.39 20.49 29.53
CA ALA A 462 4.53 21.55 28.54
C ALA A 462 3.37 21.48 27.54
N ALA A 463 2.49 22.48 27.61
CA ALA A 463 1.50 22.82 26.60
C ALA A 463 2.15 23.64 25.46
N GLY A 464 1.54 23.61 24.28
CA GLY A 464 2.10 24.17 23.04
C GLY A 464 1.91 25.66 22.84
N ALA A 465 2.38 26.15 21.68
CA ALA A 465 1.85 27.33 20.99
C ALA A 465 2.40 27.39 19.56
N GLU A 466 1.47 27.55 18.61
CA GLU A 466 1.69 28.16 17.30
C GLU A 466 1.95 29.67 17.49
N ALA A 467 2.73 30.30 16.60
CA ALA A 467 2.80 31.75 16.51
C ALA A 467 2.99 32.17 15.03
N GLU A 468 1.92 32.70 14.45
CA GLU A 468 1.94 33.70 13.39
C GLU A 468 2.56 35.01 13.92
N ALA A 469 3.20 35.78 13.05
CA ALA A 469 3.74 37.11 13.34
C ALA A 469 3.00 38.19 12.51
N PRO A 470 2.59 39.34 13.10
CA PRO A 470 2.03 40.49 12.39
C PRO A 470 2.99 41.73 12.47
N PRO A 471 2.64 42.99 12.10
CA PRO A 471 3.24 43.70 10.96
C PRO A 471 3.92 45.07 11.31
N GLY A 472 4.57 45.70 10.32
CA GLY A 472 5.05 47.10 10.34
C GLY A 472 6.17 47.33 9.32
N SER A 473 5.93 47.90 8.14
CA SER A 473 5.80 49.33 7.76
C SER A 473 7.12 49.98 7.28
N ASN A 474 7.15 50.25 5.96
CA ASN A 474 7.83 51.31 5.19
C ASN A 474 9.29 51.71 5.46
N THR A 475 10.10 51.66 4.39
CA THR A 475 10.74 52.85 3.75
C THR A 475 11.30 52.49 2.35
N SER A 476 10.76 53.16 1.32
CA SER A 476 11.41 53.74 0.13
C SER A 476 12.80 53.24 -0.33
N ASN A 477 12.95 52.86 -1.61
CA ASN A 477 13.42 53.78 -2.67
C ASN A 477 13.38 53.17 -4.10
N THR A 478 12.77 53.93 -5.01
CA THR A 478 12.99 54.13 -6.46
C THR A 478 13.85 53.14 -7.28
N SER A 479 13.33 52.68 -8.43
CA SER A 479 13.62 53.25 -9.78
C SER A 479 12.98 52.45 -10.95
N ASN A 480 12.29 53.19 -11.85
CA ASN A 480 12.21 53.14 -13.33
C ASN A 480 12.43 51.81 -14.09
N THR A 481 11.73 51.44 -15.17
CA THR A 481 10.97 52.22 -16.19
C THR A 481 10.13 51.26 -17.07
N SER A 482 8.88 51.65 -17.34
CA SER A 482 8.11 51.60 -18.61
C SER A 482 8.32 50.49 -19.65
N ASN A 483 7.22 49.82 -20.04
CA ASN A 483 6.70 49.95 -21.41
C ASN A 483 5.16 49.77 -21.48
N THR A 484 4.53 50.62 -22.28
CA THR A 484 3.10 50.91 -22.40
C THR A 484 2.52 50.43 -23.74
N SER A 485 1.24 50.01 -23.74
CA SER A 485 0.17 50.45 -24.69
C SER A 485 -1.11 49.64 -24.42
N ASN A 486 -2.20 50.26 -23.94
CA ASN A 486 -3.31 50.91 -24.69
C ASN A 486 -4.16 49.89 -25.50
N ASN A 487 -5.50 49.91 -25.53
CA ASN A 487 -6.50 50.80 -24.93
C ASN A 487 -7.91 50.15 -25.02
N ASN A 488 -8.75 50.47 -24.04
CA ASN A 488 -10.21 50.63 -24.02
C ASN A 488 -11.11 50.12 -25.17
N HIS A 489 -12.24 49.50 -24.77
CA HIS A 489 -13.54 50.14 -24.98
C HIS A 489 -14.54 49.88 -23.82
N GLN A 490 -14.89 50.99 -23.16
CA GLN A 490 -16.11 51.33 -22.41
C GLN A 490 -17.40 50.84 -23.11
N SER A 491 -18.62 50.81 -22.55
CA SER A 491 -19.28 51.01 -21.24
C SER A 491 -20.78 50.74 -21.54
N SER A 492 -21.65 50.35 -20.62
CA SER A 492 -22.40 51.31 -19.80
C SER A 492 -23.50 50.62 -18.98
N ALA A 493 -23.74 51.21 -17.79
CA ALA A 493 -24.94 51.19 -16.93
C ALA A 493 -25.47 49.82 -16.44
N GLY A 494 -25.49 49.43 -15.15
CA GLY A 494 -25.58 50.16 -13.87
C GLY A 494 -27.05 50.35 -13.43
N PRO A 495 -27.39 50.58 -12.15
CA PRO A 495 -26.99 49.99 -10.86
C PRO A 495 -28.21 49.18 -10.28
N SER A 496 -28.34 48.67 -9.06
CA SER A 496 -28.17 49.21 -7.71
C SER A 496 -28.59 48.12 -6.70
N GLY A 497 -27.89 48.04 -5.56
CA GLY A 497 -28.26 47.18 -4.44
C GLY A 497 -29.22 47.82 -3.44
N CYS A 498 -29.58 47.02 -2.43
CA CYS A 498 -29.74 47.34 -1.00
C CYS A 498 -30.99 46.76 -0.32
N SER A 499 -30.69 45.91 0.66
CA SER A 499 -31.16 45.92 2.05
C SER A 499 -32.52 45.31 2.46
N ALA A 500 -32.42 44.68 3.64
CA ALA A 500 -33.40 44.00 4.46
C ALA A 500 -34.49 44.91 5.04
N ALA A 501 -35.65 44.34 5.41
CA ALA A 501 -35.97 43.92 6.78
C ALA A 501 -37.50 43.72 7.02
N GLN A 502 -37.78 42.82 7.98
CA GLN A 502 -38.92 42.79 8.93
C GLN A 502 -40.23 42.03 8.63
N ALA A 503 -40.68 41.37 9.69
CA ALA A 503 -41.78 40.40 9.87
C ALA A 503 -43.17 41.06 10.06
N PRO A 504 -44.22 40.24 10.31
CA PRO A 504 -44.79 40.26 11.66
C PRO A 504 -45.25 38.88 12.23
N LEU A 505 -45.72 38.97 13.49
CA LEU A 505 -45.98 38.01 14.57
C LEU A 505 -47.31 37.21 14.52
N GLY A 506 -47.41 36.17 15.38
CA GLY A 506 -48.65 35.66 16.00
C GLY A 506 -48.69 34.13 16.20
N GLN A 507 -48.11 33.55 17.27
CA GLN A 507 -48.67 33.21 18.61
C GLN A 507 -49.57 31.95 18.71
N GLY A 508 -49.21 31.05 19.65
CA GLY A 508 -50.14 30.11 20.32
C GLY A 508 -49.61 28.69 20.67
N GLY A 509 -48.99 28.51 21.84
CA GLY A 509 -48.98 27.20 22.58
C GLY A 509 -50.13 27.16 23.61
N PRO A 510 -50.18 26.28 24.66
CA PRO A 510 -49.17 25.30 25.14
C PRO A 510 -49.73 23.91 25.65
N ALA A 511 -48.83 23.02 26.14
CA ALA A 511 -48.88 22.10 27.32
C ALA A 511 -50.05 21.07 27.48
N GLN A 512 -49.98 19.87 28.12
CA GLN A 512 -49.04 19.14 28.99
C GLN A 512 -49.57 17.69 29.21
N LEU A 513 -48.66 16.74 29.46
CA LEU A 513 -48.62 15.68 30.49
C LEU A 513 -49.90 14.91 30.94
N ILE A 514 -49.82 13.56 31.02
CA ILE A 514 -50.08 12.72 32.23
C ILE A 514 -49.83 11.23 31.94
N ALA A 515 -49.23 10.55 32.92
CA ALA A 515 -48.89 9.13 32.99
C ALA A 515 -50.05 8.24 33.50
N LEU A 516 -49.97 6.92 33.33
CA LEU A 516 -50.41 5.96 34.35
C LEU A 516 -49.76 4.56 34.18
N LEU A 517 -49.32 4.02 35.31
CA LEU A 517 -48.83 2.66 35.64
C LEU A 517 -50.00 1.70 35.96
N VAL A 518 -49.79 0.38 35.84
CA VAL A 518 -50.19 -0.78 36.73
C VAL A 518 -49.60 -2.06 36.07
N VAL A 519 -48.61 -2.81 36.58
CA VAL A 519 -48.46 -3.77 37.73
C VAL A 519 -49.10 -5.16 37.55
N GLY A 520 -48.28 -6.22 37.73
CA GLY A 520 -48.67 -7.60 38.12
C GLY A 520 -47.75 -8.69 37.49
N MET A 521 -46.66 -9.19 38.10
CA MET A 521 -46.45 -10.15 39.23
C MET A 521 -46.54 -11.68 38.91
N LEU A 522 -45.61 -12.43 39.54
CA LEU A 522 -45.43 -13.90 39.70
C LEU A 522 -44.91 -14.71 38.48
N GLY A 523 -43.98 -15.68 38.58
CA GLY A 523 -43.31 -16.39 39.68
C GLY A 523 -42.95 -17.83 39.26
N LEU A 524 -41.95 -18.44 39.93
CA LEU A 524 -41.46 -19.86 39.90
C LEU A 524 -40.46 -20.29 38.81
N ARG A 525 -39.48 -21.20 39.04
CA ARG A 525 -38.71 -21.74 40.19
C ARG A 525 -37.66 -22.72 39.62
N ARG A 526 -36.52 -22.83 40.32
CA ARG A 526 -35.40 -23.79 40.26
C ARG A 526 -35.69 -25.27 39.90
N ALA A 527 -34.69 -25.92 39.29
CA ALA A 527 -34.14 -27.25 39.63
C ALA A 527 -32.65 -27.26 39.18
N ARG A 528 -31.59 -27.26 40.03
CA ARG A 528 -31.03 -28.26 40.96
C ARG A 528 -30.82 -29.66 40.34
N ALA A 529 -29.57 -29.94 39.94
CA ALA A 529 -29.03 -31.30 39.83
C ALA A 529 -28.20 -31.60 41.09
N LYS A 530 -28.51 -32.72 41.74
CA LYS A 530 -27.75 -33.37 42.80
C LYS A 530 -26.72 -34.30 42.16
N ARG A 531 -25.47 -34.27 42.61
CA ARG A 531 -24.78 -35.36 43.32
C ARG A 531 -23.42 -34.87 43.80
#